data_AF-A0AAE1Q650-F1
#
_entry.id   AF-A0AAE1Q650-F1
#
_cell.length_a   1.000
_cell.length_b   1.000
_cell.length_c   1.000
_cell.angle_alpha   90.00
_cell.angle_beta   90.00
_cell.angle_gamma   90.00
#
_symmetry.space_group_name_H-M   'P 1'
#
loop_
_entity.id
_entity.type
_entity.pdbx_description
1 polymer ?
#
loop_
_entity_poly.entity_id
_entity_poly.type
_entity_poly.pdbx_seq_one_letter_code
_entity_poly.pdbx_strand_id
1 'polypeptide(L)'
;MECHLLQYHGVSPASVAWSVTCFSIMECHLLQYHGVSPASVSWSVTCFSIMECHLLQYHGVSPASVSWSVTCFSIMECHLLQYHGVSPASVSWSVTCFSIMECHLLQYHGVSPASVSWSVTCFSIMECHLLQYHGVSPASVSWSVTCFSIMECHLLQYHGVSPASVSWSVTCFSIMECHLLQYHGVSPASVSWSVTCFSSMECHLLQYHGVSPASVSWSVTCFSIMECHLLQYHGVSPASVSWSVTCFSIMECHLLQYHGVSPASVSWSVTCFSIMECHLLQYHGVSPASVSWSVTCFSIMECHLFQ
;
A
#
# COMPACT_ATOMS: atom_id res chain seq x y z
N MET A 1 16.67 13.68 22.37
CA MET A 1 17.93 13.54 21.60
C MET A 1 17.59 14.00 20.21
N GLU A 2 18.16 15.13 19.80
CA GLU A 2 17.96 15.66 18.45
C GLU A 2 19.11 15.17 17.56
N CYS A 3 18.78 14.49 16.47
CA CYS A 3 19.72 14.20 15.41
C CYS A 3 19.58 15.30 14.35
N HIS A 4 20.46 16.30 14.40
CA HIS A 4 20.53 17.36 13.39
C HIS A 4 21.57 17.04 12.32
N LEU A 5 21.16 17.21 11.06
CA LEU A 5 21.96 17.47 9.86
C LEU A 5 23.32 16.74 9.75
N LEU A 6 23.29 15.54 9.14
CA LEU A 6 24.48 14.90 8.58
C LEU A 6 24.52 15.11 7.07
N GLN A 7 25.35 16.06 6.63
CA GLN A 7 25.63 16.29 5.21
C GLN A 7 26.88 15.53 4.79
N TYR A 8 26.72 14.65 3.81
CA TYR A 8 27.84 13.97 3.15
C TYR A 8 28.05 14.56 1.76
N HIS A 9 29.22 15.18 1.56
CA HIS A 9 29.68 15.68 0.25
C HIS A 9 30.96 14.96 -0.17
N GLY A 10 30.95 14.32 -1.34
CA GLY A 10 32.18 13.95 -2.07
C GLY A 10 33.04 12.81 -1.50
N VAL A 11 32.56 12.07 -0.50
CA VAL A 11 33.25 10.87 0.02
C VAL A 11 32.41 9.64 -0.32
N SER A 12 32.98 8.65 -1.02
CA SER A 12 32.30 7.40 -1.40
C SER A 12 32.77 6.20 -0.55
N PRO A 13 32.32 6.07 0.71
CA PRO A 13 32.60 4.87 1.48
C PRO A 13 31.92 3.65 0.82
N ALA A 14 32.48 2.45 1.00
CA ALA A 14 31.86 1.23 0.50
C ALA A 14 30.46 1.01 1.10
N SER A 15 30.24 1.40 2.36
CA SER A 15 28.95 1.30 3.04
C SER A 15 28.81 2.41 4.09
N VAL A 16 27.59 2.87 4.33
CA VAL A 16 27.24 3.80 5.41
C VAL A 16 26.21 3.14 6.32
N ALA A 17 26.51 3.00 7.62
CA ALA A 17 25.63 2.35 8.57
C ALA A 17 25.47 3.17 9.87
N TRP A 18 24.23 3.33 10.32
CA TRP A 18 23.87 4.08 11.53
C TRP A 18 22.97 3.24 12.43
N SER A 19 23.26 3.24 13.74
CA SER A 19 22.43 2.60 14.76
C SER A 19 22.24 3.54 15.95
N VAL A 20 20.99 3.85 16.30
CA VAL A 20 20.66 4.75 17.41
C VAL A 20 19.65 4.08 18.35
N THR A 21 19.91 4.18 19.65
CA THR A 21 18.96 3.80 20.71
C THR A 21 18.61 5.02 21.53
N CYS A 22 17.33 5.36 21.62
CA CYS A 22 16.82 6.47 22.43
C CYS A 22 15.76 5.98 23.42
N PHE A 23 15.86 6.43 24.68
CA PHE A 23 14.93 6.03 25.73
C PHE A 23 13.76 7.00 25.94
N SER A 24 13.88 8.23 25.42
CA SER A 24 12.89 9.30 25.60
C SER A 24 12.42 9.79 24.23
N ILE A 25 12.63 11.06 23.93
CA ILE A 25 12.21 11.67 22.68
C ILE A 25 13.39 11.66 21.72
N MET A 26 13.19 11.12 20.53
CA MET A 26 14.09 11.28 19.40
C MET A 26 13.40 12.12 18.34
N GLU A 27 14.03 13.24 18.01
CA GLU A 27 13.67 14.02 16.83
C GLU A 27 14.79 13.85 15.80
N CYS A 28 14.45 13.30 14.64
CA CYS A 28 15.35 13.17 13.51
C CYS A 28 14.97 14.21 12.46
N HIS A 29 15.80 15.23 12.29
CA HIS A 29 15.59 16.29 11.29
C HIS A 29 16.69 16.24 10.22
N LEU A 30 16.27 16.03 8.98
CA LEU A 30 17.03 16.25 7.73
C LEU A 30 18.38 15.54 7.61
N LEU A 31 18.38 14.40 6.91
CA LEU A 31 19.58 13.80 6.34
C LEU A 31 19.65 14.05 4.83
N GLN A 32 20.73 14.72 4.39
CA GLN A 32 20.96 15.07 3.00
C GLN A 32 22.21 14.39 2.46
N TYR A 33 22.02 13.58 1.41
CA TYR A 33 23.14 13.02 0.63
C TYR A 33 23.20 13.69 -0.73
N HIS A 34 24.37 14.22 -1.09
CA HIS A 34 24.64 14.84 -2.39
C HIS A 34 25.89 14.24 -3.04
N GLY A 35 25.71 13.58 -4.19
CA GLY A 35 26.83 13.14 -5.04
C GLY A 35 27.71 12.04 -4.44
N VAL A 36 27.11 11.16 -3.62
CA VAL A 36 27.79 10.03 -2.96
C VAL A 36 27.12 8.73 -3.40
N SER A 37 27.90 7.73 -3.84
CA SER A 37 27.38 6.43 -4.32
C SER A 37 28.01 5.28 -3.53
N PRO A 38 27.60 5.07 -2.26
CA PRO A 38 28.09 3.93 -1.49
C PRO A 38 27.47 2.64 -2.02
N ALA A 39 28.08 1.48 -1.82
CA ALA A 39 27.44 0.22 -2.21
C ALA A 39 26.15 0.00 -1.41
N SER A 40 26.12 0.37 -0.13
CA SER A 40 24.93 0.28 0.72
C SER A 40 24.78 1.42 1.72
N VAL A 41 23.53 1.74 2.06
CA VAL A 41 23.16 2.67 3.13
C VAL A 41 22.17 1.97 4.06
N SER A 42 22.49 1.87 5.36
CA SER A 42 21.63 1.22 6.36
C SER A 42 21.42 2.06 7.62
N TRP A 43 20.17 2.18 8.04
CA TRP A 43 19.77 2.93 9.24
C TRP A 43 18.93 2.06 10.17
N SER A 44 19.32 1.98 11.44
CA SER A 44 18.62 1.25 12.48
C SER A 44 18.33 2.15 13.67
N VAL A 45 17.06 2.28 14.05
CA VAL A 45 16.67 3.11 15.19
C VAL A 45 15.79 2.32 16.14
N THR A 46 16.10 2.37 17.43
CA THR A 46 15.22 1.90 18.51
C THR A 46 14.85 3.07 19.41
N CYS A 47 13.56 3.39 19.52
CA CYS A 47 13.06 4.43 20.43
C CYS A 47 12.04 3.85 21.42
N PHE A 48 12.22 4.12 22.72
CA PHE A 48 11.31 3.60 23.75
C PHE A 48 10.08 4.49 24.01
N SER A 49 10.15 5.78 23.69
CA SER A 49 9.05 6.70 23.95
C SER A 49 8.58 7.36 22.66
N ILE A 50 9.05 8.55 22.32
CA ILE A 50 8.54 9.28 21.16
C ILE A 50 9.62 9.34 20.08
N MET A 51 9.26 8.98 18.87
CA MET A 51 10.08 9.21 17.68
C MET A 51 9.31 10.09 16.71
N GLU A 52 9.88 11.25 16.44
CA GLU A 52 9.46 12.13 15.36
C GLU A 52 10.56 12.09 14.29
N CYS A 53 10.19 11.66 13.09
CA CYS A 53 11.09 11.61 11.95
C CYS A 53 10.60 12.59 10.87
N HIS A 54 11.38 13.62 10.62
CA HIS A 54 11.11 14.62 9.59
C HIS A 54 12.21 14.61 8.51
N LEU A 55 11.78 14.30 7.29
CA LEU A 55 12.47 14.55 6.03
C LEU A 55 13.85 13.87 5.85
N LEU A 56 13.89 12.82 5.03
CA LEU A 56 15.14 12.37 4.41
C LEU A 56 15.18 12.74 2.92
N GLN A 57 16.22 13.44 2.50
CA GLN A 57 16.40 13.89 1.11
C GLN A 57 17.63 13.27 0.48
N TYR A 58 17.43 12.56 -0.62
CA TYR A 58 18.51 12.06 -1.46
C TYR A 58 18.51 12.77 -2.80
N HIS A 59 19.67 13.34 -3.17
CA HIS A 59 19.87 14.01 -4.46
C HIS A 59 21.12 13.48 -5.18
N GLY A 60 20.93 12.84 -6.32
CA GLY A 60 22.04 12.41 -7.19
C GLY A 60 22.93 11.33 -6.55
N VAL A 61 22.31 10.37 -5.86
CA VAL A 61 22.95 9.28 -5.11
C VAL A 61 22.41 7.96 -5.67
N SER A 62 23.27 7.00 -6.01
CA SER A 62 22.85 5.72 -6.59
C SER A 62 23.49 4.53 -5.86
N PRO A 63 23.10 4.25 -4.61
CA PRO A 63 23.63 3.11 -3.88
C PRO A 63 23.07 1.80 -4.42
N ALA A 64 23.78 0.69 -4.29
CA ALA A 64 23.19 -0.59 -4.70
C ALA A 64 21.98 -0.93 -3.82
N SER A 65 22.03 -0.63 -2.52
CA SER A 65 20.90 -0.83 -1.61
C SER A 65 20.73 0.28 -0.56
N VAL A 66 19.47 0.53 -0.18
CA VAL A 66 19.08 1.40 0.93
C VAL A 66 18.15 0.64 1.85
N SER A 67 18.48 0.55 3.15
CA SER A 67 17.66 -0.15 4.14
C SER A 67 17.42 0.69 5.40
N TRP A 68 16.17 0.74 5.84
CA TRP A 68 15.75 1.45 7.05
C TRP A 68 15.00 0.50 7.97
N SER A 69 15.41 0.44 9.23
CA SER A 69 14.79 -0.38 10.26
C SER A 69 14.50 0.47 11.49
N VAL A 70 13.23 0.56 11.88
CA VAL A 70 12.79 1.39 13.00
C VAL A 70 11.95 0.56 13.95
N THR A 71 12.30 0.57 15.24
CA THR A 71 11.49 0.01 16.32
C THR A 71 11.10 1.14 17.27
N CYS A 72 9.80 1.38 17.46
CA CYS A 72 9.29 2.32 18.45
C CYS A 72 8.35 1.63 19.45
N PHE A 73 8.52 1.89 20.74
CA PHE A 73 7.67 1.27 21.77
C PHE A 73 6.40 2.07 22.11
N SER A 74 6.40 3.40 21.94
CA SER A 74 5.24 4.22 22.33
C SER A 74 4.63 4.99 21.16
N ILE A 75 5.25 6.08 20.70
CA ILE A 75 4.68 6.91 19.64
C ILE A 75 5.71 7.08 18.53
N MET A 76 5.29 6.78 17.30
CA MET A 76 6.07 7.08 16.11
C MET A 76 5.24 7.98 15.20
N GLU A 77 5.77 9.17 14.97
CA GLU A 77 5.29 10.07 13.93
C GLU A 77 6.38 10.15 12.84
N CYS A 78 6.01 9.76 11.63
CA CYS A 78 6.91 9.77 10.48
C CYS A 78 6.35 10.66 9.39
N HIS A 79 7.08 11.73 9.09
CA HIS A 79 6.77 12.66 8.01
C HIS A 79 7.89 12.65 6.96
N LEU A 80 7.50 12.27 5.74
CA LEU A 80 8.16 12.57 4.48
C LEU A 80 9.54 11.92 4.25
N LEU A 81 9.61 11.08 3.21
CA LEU A 81 10.86 10.81 2.49
C LEU A 81 10.77 11.30 1.05
N GLN A 82 11.77 12.07 0.62
CA GLN A 82 11.88 12.61 -0.73
C GLN A 82 13.11 12.08 -1.43
N TYR A 83 12.89 11.41 -2.57
CA TYR A 83 13.96 10.97 -3.46
C TYR A 83 13.88 11.73 -4.78
N HIS A 84 14.99 12.36 -5.15
CA HIS A 84 15.13 13.10 -6.41
C HIS A 84 16.37 12.64 -7.20
N GLY A 85 16.16 11.99 -8.34
CA GLY A 85 17.25 11.58 -9.24
C GLY A 85 18.16 10.50 -8.64
N VAL A 86 17.55 9.51 -7.98
CA VAL A 86 18.23 8.42 -7.25
C VAL A 86 17.74 7.10 -7.85
N SER A 87 18.63 6.18 -8.17
CA SER A 87 18.28 4.88 -8.79
C SER A 87 18.98 3.71 -8.08
N PRO A 88 18.61 3.42 -6.83
CA PRO A 88 19.21 2.30 -6.12
C PRO A 88 18.71 0.97 -6.69
N ALA A 89 19.49 -0.10 -6.63
CA ALA A 89 18.97 -1.39 -7.08
C ALA A 89 17.82 -1.85 -6.17
N SER A 90 17.92 -1.63 -4.85
CA SER A 90 16.84 -1.93 -3.91
C SER A 90 16.66 -0.87 -2.82
N VAL A 91 15.41 -0.69 -2.40
CA VAL A 91 15.02 0.12 -1.24
C VAL A 91 14.13 -0.73 -0.33
N SER A 92 14.47 -0.83 0.95
CA SER A 92 13.67 -1.58 1.94
C SER A 92 13.43 -0.78 3.22
N TRP A 93 12.18 -0.77 3.68
CA TRP A 93 11.76 -0.13 4.92
C TRP A 93 11.07 -1.14 5.83
N SER A 94 11.52 -1.22 7.08
CA SER A 94 10.97 -2.08 8.10
C SER A 94 10.66 -1.25 9.34
N VAL A 95 9.40 -1.18 9.72
CA VAL A 95 8.95 -0.41 10.89
C VAL A 95 8.15 -1.32 11.82
N THR A 96 8.51 -1.32 13.10
CA THR A 96 7.75 -1.96 14.17
C THR A 96 7.36 -0.91 15.20
N CYS A 97 6.06 -0.72 15.44
CA CYS A 97 5.56 0.12 16.53
C CYS A 97 4.69 -0.68 17.50
N PHE A 98 4.91 -0.53 18.81
CA PHE A 98 4.13 -1.24 19.81
C PHE A 98 2.84 -0.53 20.23
N SER A 99 2.75 0.79 20.06
CA SER A 99 1.57 1.54 20.50
C SER A 99 0.98 2.37 19.36
N ILE A 100 1.42 3.61 19.14
CA ILE A 100 0.81 4.49 18.12
C ILE A 100 1.80 4.73 17.00
N MET A 101 1.36 4.50 15.76
CA MET A 101 2.09 4.86 14.57
C MET A 101 1.22 5.76 13.70
N GLU A 102 1.71 6.96 13.46
CA GLU A 102 1.18 7.86 12.44
C GLU A 102 2.24 8.03 11.35
N CYS A 103 1.88 7.68 10.13
CA CYS A 103 2.79 7.73 9.00
C CYS A 103 2.19 8.56 7.86
N HIS A 104 2.88 9.66 7.54
CA HIS A 104 2.54 10.55 6.45
C HIS A 104 3.66 10.58 5.39
N LEU A 105 3.29 10.11 4.20
CA LEU A 105 3.92 10.39 2.90
C LEU A 105 5.33 9.85 2.62
N LEU A 106 5.45 9.22 1.44
CA LEU A 106 6.68 9.16 0.64
C LEU A 106 6.44 9.79 -0.72
N GLN A 107 7.39 10.61 -1.17
CA GLN A 107 7.41 11.21 -2.51
C GLN A 107 8.64 10.75 -3.28
N TYR A 108 8.40 10.16 -4.44
CA TYR A 108 9.44 9.80 -5.38
C TYR A 108 9.28 10.61 -6.66
N HIS A 109 10.35 11.30 -7.07
CA HIS A 109 10.40 12.08 -8.30
C HIS A 109 11.63 11.68 -9.13
N GLY A 110 11.40 11.05 -10.29
CA GLY A 110 12.47 10.68 -11.22
C GLY A 110 13.41 9.60 -10.67
N VAL A 111 12.85 8.56 -10.07
CA VAL A 111 13.56 7.46 -9.37
C VAL A 111 13.12 6.14 -10.00
N SER A 112 14.07 5.27 -10.33
CA SER A 112 13.78 3.97 -10.98
C SER A 112 14.55 2.82 -10.31
N PRO A 113 14.19 2.46 -9.07
CA PRO A 113 14.86 1.36 -8.38
C PRO A 113 14.42 0.01 -8.96
N ALA A 114 15.25 -1.03 -8.90
CA ALA A 114 14.79 -2.34 -9.36
C ALA A 114 13.67 -2.87 -8.43
N SER A 115 13.79 -2.69 -7.12
CA SER A 115 12.75 -3.07 -6.16
C SER A 115 12.57 -2.06 -5.02
N VAL A 116 11.32 -1.96 -4.56
CA VAL A 116 10.94 -1.19 -3.37
C VAL A 116 10.09 -2.08 -2.47
N SER A 117 10.50 -2.24 -1.20
CA SER A 117 9.74 -3.00 -0.20
C SER A 117 9.48 -2.19 1.08
N TRP A 118 8.27 -2.34 1.60
CA TRP A 118 7.81 -1.74 2.84
C TRP A 118 7.17 -2.81 3.71
N SER A 119 7.63 -2.91 4.94
CA SER A 119 7.11 -3.83 5.95
C SER A 119 6.81 -3.04 7.21
N VAL A 120 5.55 -2.99 7.59
CA VAL A 120 5.10 -2.25 8.78
C VAL A 120 4.35 -3.21 9.70
N THR A 121 4.74 -3.26 10.97
CA THR A 121 4.03 -3.98 12.03
C THR A 121 3.63 -3.00 13.12
N CYS A 122 2.34 -2.91 13.45
CA CYS A 122 1.86 -2.14 14.59
C CYS A 122 1.04 -3.03 15.54
N PHE A 123 1.25 -2.89 16.85
CA PHE A 123 0.51 -3.68 17.83
C PHE A 123 -0.78 -3.02 18.33
N SER A 124 -0.90 -1.68 18.31
CA SER A 124 -2.09 -1.00 18.86
C SER A 124 -2.83 -0.14 17.82
N ILE A 125 -2.31 1.02 17.45
CA ILE A 125 -3.00 1.95 16.54
C ILE A 125 -2.05 2.30 15.40
N MET A 126 -2.52 2.13 14.17
CA MET A 126 -1.83 2.54 12.97
C MET A 126 -2.74 3.44 12.15
N GLU A 127 -2.30 4.67 11.94
CA GLU A 127 -2.88 5.57 10.94
C GLU A 127 -1.84 5.79 9.84
N CYS A 128 -2.22 5.47 8.60
CA CYS A 128 -1.33 5.54 7.45
C CYS A 128 -1.98 6.31 6.31
N HIS A 129 -1.34 7.41 5.92
CA HIS A 129 -1.65 8.15 4.70
C HIS A 129 -0.51 7.96 3.68
N LEU A 130 -0.72 7.06 2.72
CA LEU A 130 0.36 6.54 1.87
C LEU A 130 0.36 7.13 0.44
N LEU A 131 1.57 7.58 0.06
CA LEU A 131 2.25 7.76 -1.23
C LEU A 131 1.64 8.57 -2.39
N GLN A 132 2.53 9.38 -2.96
CA GLN A 132 2.45 9.97 -4.29
C GLN A 132 3.71 9.58 -5.07
N TYR A 133 3.53 8.94 -6.22
CA TYR A 133 4.62 8.67 -7.16
C TYR A 133 4.43 9.51 -8.42
N HIS A 134 5.49 10.20 -8.84
CA HIS A 134 5.52 10.98 -10.07
C HIS A 134 6.75 10.62 -10.92
N GLY A 135 6.51 9.98 -12.08
CA GLY A 135 7.58 9.67 -13.04
C GLY A 135 8.58 8.63 -12.54
N VAL A 136 8.08 7.52 -12.00
CA VAL A 136 8.85 6.47 -11.33
C VAL A 136 8.50 5.13 -11.99
N SER A 137 9.49 4.30 -12.32
CA SER A 137 9.28 3.01 -13.01
C SER A 137 10.11 1.88 -12.38
N PRO A 138 9.78 1.45 -11.15
CA PRO A 138 10.50 0.36 -10.52
C PRO A 138 10.10 -0.98 -11.14
N ALA A 139 10.98 -1.99 -11.12
CA ALA A 139 10.57 -3.30 -11.61
C ALA A 139 9.50 -3.90 -10.67
N SER A 140 9.67 -3.78 -9.35
CA SER A 140 8.67 -4.23 -8.37
C SER A 140 8.47 -3.28 -7.20
N VAL A 141 7.22 -3.23 -6.72
CA VAL A 141 6.84 -2.53 -5.48
C VAL A 141 6.02 -3.48 -4.61
N SER A 142 6.44 -3.66 -3.36
CA SER A 142 5.74 -4.52 -2.39
C SER A 142 5.50 -3.80 -1.06
N TRP A 143 4.26 -3.88 -0.57
CA TRP A 143 3.84 -3.36 0.71
C TRP A 143 3.25 -4.48 1.56
N SER A 144 3.76 -4.63 2.78
CA SER A 144 3.27 -5.59 3.77
C SER A 144 2.96 -4.84 5.05
N VAL A 145 1.72 -4.87 5.49
CA VAL A 145 1.27 -4.19 6.70
C VAL A 145 0.56 -5.19 7.60
N THR A 146 0.98 -5.26 8.86
CA THR A 146 0.34 -6.07 9.91
C THR A 146 -0.07 -5.17 11.06
N CYS A 147 -1.34 -5.14 11.43
CA CYS A 147 -1.82 -4.48 12.64
C CYS A 147 -2.57 -5.45 13.55
N PHE A 148 -2.30 -5.40 14.85
CA PHE A 148 -2.98 -6.28 15.82
C PHE A 148 -4.28 -5.70 16.38
N SER A 149 -4.48 -4.38 16.34
CA SER A 149 -5.64 -3.74 16.95
C SER A 149 -6.39 -2.83 15.98
N ILE A 150 -6.03 -1.56 15.83
CA ILE A 150 -6.76 -0.62 14.96
C ILE A 150 -5.85 -0.18 13.82
N MET A 151 -6.35 -0.32 12.59
CA MET A 151 -5.70 0.18 11.40
C MET A 151 -6.67 1.08 10.64
N GLU A 152 -6.28 2.34 10.46
CA GLU A 152 -6.87 3.24 9.48
C GLU A 152 -5.87 3.47 8.35
N CYS A 153 -6.27 3.18 7.12
CA CYS A 153 -5.41 3.31 5.95
C CYS A 153 -6.10 4.09 4.84
N HIS A 154 -5.49 5.21 4.46
CA HIS A 154 -5.84 6.00 3.28
C HIS A 154 -4.76 5.80 2.22
N LEU A 155 -5.12 5.12 1.13
CA LEU A 155 -4.16 4.59 0.17
C LEU A 155 -4.20 5.32 -1.18
N LEU A 156 -3.09 5.97 -1.53
CA LEU A 156 -2.46 6.24 -2.83
C LEU A 156 -3.14 7.00 -3.98
N GLN A 157 -2.34 7.90 -4.58
CA GLN A 157 -2.47 8.45 -5.93
C GLN A 157 -1.22 8.14 -6.75
N TYR A 158 -1.37 7.44 -7.87
CA TYR A 158 -0.28 7.23 -8.83
C TYR A 158 -0.46 8.11 -10.08
N HIS A 159 0.59 8.82 -10.48
CA HIS A 159 0.62 9.63 -11.70
C HIS A 159 1.84 9.31 -12.56
N GLY A 160 1.63 8.70 -13.73
CA GLY A 160 2.69 8.49 -14.72
C GLY A 160 3.75 7.47 -14.28
N VAL A 161 3.31 6.33 -13.76
CA VAL A 161 4.17 5.26 -13.20
C VAL A 161 3.91 3.97 -13.97
N SER A 162 4.95 3.21 -14.30
CA SER A 162 4.83 1.94 -15.05
C SER A 162 5.70 0.84 -14.43
N PRO A 163 5.39 0.39 -13.20
CA PRO A 163 6.15 -0.69 -12.60
C PRO A 163 5.80 -2.04 -13.23
N ALA A 164 6.71 -3.01 -13.27
CA ALA A 164 6.35 -4.33 -13.79
C ALA A 164 5.31 -5.00 -12.88
N SER A 165 5.50 -4.93 -11.56
CA SER A 165 4.54 -5.48 -10.59
C SER A 165 4.34 -4.61 -9.36
N VAL A 166 3.10 -4.53 -8.89
CA VAL A 166 2.73 -3.91 -7.60
C VAL A 166 1.97 -4.91 -6.75
N SER A 167 2.41 -5.12 -5.50
CA SER A 167 1.75 -6.01 -4.55
C SER A 167 1.51 -5.34 -3.20
N TRP A 168 0.29 -5.47 -2.68
CA TRP A 168 -0.11 -5.00 -1.36
C TRP A 168 -0.67 -6.16 -0.55
N SER A 169 -0.15 -6.34 0.66
CA SER A 169 -0.59 -7.35 1.61
C SER A 169 -0.88 -6.68 2.94
N VAL A 170 -2.12 -6.75 3.40
CA VAL A 170 -2.56 -6.15 4.66
C VAL A 170 -3.20 -7.22 5.53
N THR A 171 -2.75 -7.33 6.77
CA THR A 171 -3.34 -8.21 7.79
C THR A 171 -3.74 -7.37 9.01
N CYS A 172 -5.01 -7.42 9.40
CA CYS A 172 -5.47 -6.83 10.66
C CYS A 172 -6.17 -7.88 11.54
N PHE A 173 -5.86 -7.89 12.84
CA PHE A 173 -6.49 -8.81 13.77
C PHE A 173 -7.78 -8.29 14.41
N SER A 174 -7.98 -6.97 14.51
CA SER A 174 -9.19 -6.42 15.14
C SER A 174 -10.00 -5.52 14.21
N ILE A 175 -9.69 -4.21 14.11
CA ILE A 175 -10.48 -3.26 13.32
C ILE A 175 -9.61 -2.75 12.17
N MET A 176 -10.11 -2.85 10.95
CA MET A 176 -9.49 -2.24 9.78
C MET A 176 -10.50 -1.36 9.06
N GLU A 177 -10.15 -0.09 8.90
CA GLU A 177 -10.81 0.86 8.00
C GLU A 177 -9.83 1.16 6.85
N CYS A 178 -10.24 0.86 5.63
CA CYS A 178 -9.45 1.13 4.44
C CYS A 178 -10.23 1.97 3.44
N HIS A 179 -9.64 3.09 3.05
CA HIS A 179 -10.05 3.87 1.89
C HIS A 179 -8.99 3.69 0.78
N LEU A 180 -9.38 3.02 -0.31
CA LEU A 180 -8.48 2.59 -1.38
C LEU A 180 -8.62 3.42 -2.67
N LEU A 181 -7.54 4.13 -3.01
CA LEU A 181 -6.92 4.40 -4.31
C LEU A 181 -7.64 5.06 -5.50
N GLN A 182 -6.96 6.09 -6.02
CA GLN A 182 -7.13 6.67 -7.36
C GLN A 182 -5.87 6.42 -8.22
N TYR A 183 -6.03 5.78 -9.39
CA TYR A 183 -4.94 5.64 -10.36
C TYR A 183 -5.18 6.53 -11.58
N HIS A 184 -4.18 7.31 -11.99
CA HIS A 184 -4.21 8.15 -13.18
C HIS A 184 -3.00 7.90 -14.09
N GLY A 185 -3.24 7.31 -15.27
CA GLY A 185 -2.19 7.17 -16.30
C GLY A 185 -1.07 6.20 -15.91
N VAL A 186 -1.43 5.00 -15.45
CA VAL A 186 -0.50 3.96 -14.95
C VAL A 186 -0.73 2.67 -15.75
N SER A 187 0.34 2.01 -16.17
CA SER A 187 0.26 0.76 -16.95
C SER A 187 1.23 -0.31 -16.41
N PRO A 188 1.00 -0.84 -15.20
CA PRO A 188 1.84 -1.90 -14.67
C PRO A 188 1.54 -3.24 -15.35
N ALA A 189 2.49 -4.18 -15.41
CA ALA A 189 2.16 -5.50 -15.96
C ALA A 189 1.17 -6.24 -15.04
N SER A 190 1.35 -6.17 -13.72
CA SER A 190 0.42 -6.79 -12.76
C SER A 190 0.22 -5.96 -11.50
N VAL A 191 -1.01 -5.96 -10.98
CA VAL A 191 -1.36 -5.38 -9.68
C VAL A 191 -2.07 -6.42 -8.83
N SER A 192 -1.60 -6.65 -7.60
CA SER A 192 -2.23 -7.58 -6.66
C SER A 192 -2.48 -6.94 -5.29
N TRP A 193 -3.67 -7.13 -4.76
CA TRP A 193 -4.07 -6.71 -3.43
C TRP A 193 -4.57 -7.91 -2.63
N SER A 194 -4.04 -8.10 -1.44
CA SER A 194 -4.43 -9.15 -0.50
C SER A 194 -4.73 -8.53 0.85
N VAL A 195 -5.97 -8.65 1.32
CA VAL A 195 -6.40 -8.14 2.63
C VAL A 195 -6.95 -9.29 3.44
N THR A 196 -6.47 -9.44 4.68
CA THR A 196 -6.99 -10.40 5.66
C THR A 196 -7.38 -9.66 6.93
N CYS A 197 -8.63 -9.78 7.37
CA CYS A 197 -9.11 -9.24 8.64
C CYS A 197 -9.74 -10.33 9.50
N PHE A 198 -9.39 -10.39 10.79
CA PHE A 198 -9.95 -11.40 11.70
C PHE A 198 -11.24 -10.97 12.40
N SER A 199 -11.45 -9.66 12.62
CA SER A 199 -12.66 -9.16 13.26
C SER A 199 -13.46 -8.26 12.32
N SER A 200 -13.30 -6.94 12.33
CA SER A 200 -14.13 -6.04 11.53
C SER A 200 -13.32 -5.35 10.44
N MET A 201 -13.87 -5.33 9.24
CA MET A 201 -13.31 -4.68 8.06
C MET A 201 -14.36 -3.76 7.46
N GLU A 202 -14.03 -2.47 7.35
CA GLU A 202 -14.75 -1.53 6.51
C GLU A 202 -13.85 -1.12 5.34
N CYS A 203 -14.22 -1.54 4.12
CA CYS A 203 -13.51 -1.21 2.89
C CYS A 203 -14.33 -0.23 2.05
N HIS A 204 -13.78 0.93 1.74
CA HIS A 204 -14.24 1.80 0.66
C HIS A 204 -13.28 1.71 -0.52
N LEU A 205 -13.75 1.26 -1.69
CA LEU A 205 -12.86 0.94 -2.82
C LEU A 205 -13.04 1.85 -4.07
N LEU A 206 -11.89 2.34 -4.51
CA LEU A 206 -11.29 2.32 -5.84
C LEU A 206 -11.97 3.07 -7.00
N GLN A 207 -11.27 4.11 -7.47
CA GLN A 207 -11.49 4.78 -8.75
C GLN A 207 -10.28 4.59 -9.67
N TYR A 208 -10.47 3.95 -10.83
CA TYR A 208 -9.43 3.91 -11.86
C TYR A 208 -9.78 4.84 -13.03
N HIS A 209 -8.81 5.65 -13.45
CA HIS A 209 -8.93 6.54 -14.60
C HIS A 209 -7.74 6.38 -15.55
N GLY A 210 -7.98 5.84 -16.76
CA GLY A 210 -6.96 5.80 -17.82
C GLY A 210 -5.79 4.86 -17.53
N VAL A 211 -6.10 3.62 -17.14
CA VAL A 211 -5.13 2.62 -16.63
C VAL A 211 -5.27 1.33 -17.45
N SER A 212 -4.17 0.70 -17.86
CA SER A 212 -4.18 -0.49 -18.74
C SER A 212 -3.19 -1.59 -18.31
N PRO A 213 -3.34 -2.16 -17.11
CA PRO A 213 -2.47 -3.25 -16.67
C PRO A 213 -2.75 -4.55 -17.41
N ALA A 214 -1.77 -5.44 -17.51
CA ALA A 214 -2.05 -6.76 -18.08
C ALA A 214 -2.97 -7.57 -17.15
N SER A 215 -2.75 -7.52 -15.84
CA SER A 215 -3.63 -8.16 -14.85
C SER A 215 -3.86 -7.34 -13.59
N VAL A 216 -5.06 -7.47 -13.03
CA VAL A 216 -5.43 -6.93 -11.72
C VAL A 216 -6.09 -8.02 -10.89
N SER A 217 -5.58 -8.27 -9.69
CA SER A 217 -6.15 -9.24 -8.76
C SER A 217 -6.39 -8.65 -7.38
N TRP A 218 -7.58 -8.90 -6.84
CA TRP A 218 -7.96 -8.52 -5.48
C TRP A 218 -8.44 -9.74 -4.72
N SER A 219 -7.86 -9.97 -3.55
CA SER A 219 -8.21 -11.06 -2.65
C SER A 219 -8.49 -10.49 -1.27
N VAL A 220 -9.69 -10.72 -0.77
CA VAL A 220 -10.12 -10.20 0.52
C VAL A 220 -10.68 -11.37 1.35
N THR A 221 -10.18 -11.55 2.57
CA THR A 221 -10.66 -12.57 3.51
C THR A 221 -11.02 -11.90 4.83
N CYS A 222 -12.25 -12.09 5.30
CA CYS A 222 -12.68 -11.65 6.63
C CYS A 222 -13.30 -12.79 7.44
N PHE A 223 -12.95 -12.87 8.72
CA PHE A 223 -13.48 -13.91 9.60
C PHE A 223 -14.76 -13.50 10.34
N SER A 224 -14.99 -12.22 10.67
CA SER A 224 -16.16 -11.80 11.45
C SER A 224 -17.12 -10.89 10.69
N ILE A 225 -16.79 -9.60 10.51
CA ILE A 225 -17.70 -8.63 9.88
C ILE A 225 -16.97 -7.92 8.75
N MET A 226 -17.60 -7.88 7.58
CA MET A 226 -17.09 -7.20 6.40
C MET A 226 -18.16 -6.28 5.86
N GLU A 227 -17.87 -5.00 5.84
CA GLU A 227 -18.62 -3.98 5.10
C GLU A 227 -17.75 -3.53 3.93
N CYS A 228 -18.27 -3.65 2.72
CA CYS A 228 -17.56 -3.27 1.50
C CYS A 228 -18.43 -2.32 0.67
N HIS A 229 -17.91 -1.12 0.42
CA HIS A 229 -18.53 -0.10 -0.40
C HIS A 229 -17.72 0.15 -1.67
N LEU A 230 -18.38 -0.14 -2.79
CA LEU A 230 -18.17 0.36 -4.14
C LEU A 230 -16.84 0.01 -4.85
N LEU A 231 -16.94 0.04 -6.18
CA LEU A 231 -15.86 -0.11 -7.14
C LEU A 231 -16.23 0.70 -8.39
N GLN A 232 -15.42 1.67 -8.79
CA GLN A 232 -15.65 2.50 -9.99
C GLN A 232 -14.49 2.40 -10.97
N TYR A 233 -14.77 1.95 -12.19
CA TYR A 233 -13.81 1.97 -13.28
C TYR A 233 -14.25 2.95 -14.38
N HIS A 234 -13.36 3.85 -14.78
CA HIS A 234 -13.57 4.78 -15.88
C HIS A 234 -12.41 4.71 -16.89
N GLY A 235 -12.68 4.21 -18.10
CA GLY A 235 -11.69 4.24 -19.20
C GLY A 235 -10.46 3.36 -18.94
N VAL A 236 -10.69 2.09 -18.57
CA VAL A 236 -9.64 1.13 -18.19
C VAL A 236 -9.77 -0.11 -19.08
N SER A 237 -8.66 -0.62 -19.61
CA SER A 237 -8.67 -1.80 -20.50
C SER A 237 -7.60 -2.82 -20.09
N PRO A 238 -7.76 -3.49 -18.93
CA PRO A 238 -6.80 -4.49 -18.52
C PRO A 238 -7.00 -5.81 -19.28
N ALA A 239 -5.97 -6.64 -19.46
CA ALA A 239 -6.20 -7.92 -20.12
C ALA A 239 -7.05 -8.85 -19.25
N SER A 240 -6.81 -8.89 -17.93
CA SER A 240 -7.65 -9.63 -16.98
C SER A 240 -7.89 -8.88 -15.68
N VAL A 241 -9.07 -9.12 -15.10
CA VAL A 241 -9.45 -8.63 -13.76
C VAL A 241 -10.02 -9.80 -12.96
N SER A 242 -9.50 -10.03 -11.76
CA SER A 242 -10.01 -11.06 -10.85
C SER A 242 -10.26 -10.51 -9.44
N TRP A 243 -11.43 -10.83 -8.90
CA TRP A 243 -11.82 -10.45 -7.54
C TRP A 243 -12.28 -11.68 -6.78
N SER A 244 -11.70 -11.89 -5.61
CA SER A 244 -12.05 -12.97 -4.69
C SER A 244 -12.32 -12.40 -3.32
N VAL A 245 -13.53 -12.62 -2.81
CA VAL A 245 -13.93 -12.22 -1.46
C VAL A 245 -14.42 -13.45 -0.70
N THR A 246 -13.90 -13.65 0.49
CA THR A 246 -14.30 -14.73 1.40
C THR A 246 -14.66 -14.13 2.75
N CYS A 247 -15.89 -14.34 3.22
CA CYS A 247 -16.30 -13.98 4.57
C CYS A 247 -16.85 -15.20 5.33
N PHE A 248 -16.42 -15.39 6.58
CA PHE A 248 -16.91 -16.51 7.39
C PHE A 248 -18.21 -16.21 8.15
N SER A 249 -18.44 -14.95 8.53
CA SER A 249 -19.59 -14.57 9.36
C SER A 249 -20.52 -13.61 8.62
N ILE A 250 -20.36 -12.30 8.72
CA ILE A 250 -21.29 -11.32 8.12
C ILE A 250 -20.58 -10.56 7.02
N MET A 251 -21.19 -10.52 5.84
CA MET A 251 -20.74 -9.72 4.72
C MET A 251 -21.89 -8.82 4.25
N GLU A 252 -21.66 -7.52 4.29
CA GLU A 252 -22.47 -6.51 3.65
C GLU A 252 -21.68 -5.91 2.49
N CYS A 253 -22.23 -6.00 1.28
CA CYS A 253 -21.58 -5.52 0.06
C CYS A 253 -22.50 -4.58 -0.71
N HIS A 254 -22.04 -3.35 -0.91
CA HIS A 254 -22.73 -2.34 -1.69
C HIS A 254 -21.96 -2.01 -2.97
N LEU A 255 -22.57 -2.33 -4.11
CA LEU A 255 -22.33 -1.80 -5.45
C LEU A 255 -21.02 -2.17 -6.19
N LEU A 256 -21.16 -2.33 -7.50
CA LEU A 256 -20.10 -2.36 -8.51
C LEU A 256 -20.56 -1.53 -9.74
N GLN A 257 -19.78 -0.53 -10.15
CA GLN A 257 -20.07 0.33 -11.31
C GLN A 257 -18.91 0.33 -12.31
N TYR A 258 -19.22 0.02 -13.56
CA TYR A 258 -18.26 0.11 -14.66
C TYR A 258 -18.71 1.11 -15.71
N HIS A 259 -17.80 1.99 -16.13
CA HIS A 259 -18.02 2.95 -17.19
C HIS A 259 -16.88 2.91 -18.22
N GLY A 260 -17.15 2.43 -19.44
CA GLY A 260 -16.19 2.49 -20.55
C GLY A 260 -14.96 1.60 -20.33
N VAL A 261 -15.16 0.33 -19.99
CA VAL A 261 -14.08 -0.63 -19.64
C VAL A 261 -14.16 -1.82 -20.59
N SER A 262 -13.05 -2.19 -21.25
CA SER A 262 -13.03 -3.32 -22.20
C SER A 262 -11.94 -4.33 -21.85
N PRO A 263 -12.08 -5.09 -20.74
CA PRO A 263 -11.09 -6.10 -20.40
C PRO A 263 -11.24 -7.34 -21.27
N ALA A 264 -10.17 -8.11 -21.50
CA ALA A 264 -10.34 -9.38 -22.22
C ALA A 264 -11.10 -10.40 -21.36
N SER A 265 -10.82 -10.46 -20.06
CA SER A 265 -11.55 -11.30 -19.11
C SER A 265 -11.84 -10.63 -17.77
N VAL A 266 -12.96 -10.99 -17.17
CA VAL A 266 -13.36 -10.57 -15.82
C VAL A 266 -13.85 -11.78 -15.03
N SER A 267 -13.32 -11.98 -13.82
CA SER A 267 -13.78 -13.04 -12.92
C SER A 267 -14.07 -12.51 -11.52
N TRP A 268 -15.22 -12.89 -10.97
CA TRP A 268 -15.65 -12.52 -9.61
C TRP A 268 -16.05 -13.75 -8.83
N SER A 269 -15.46 -13.96 -7.67
CA SER A 269 -15.80 -15.03 -6.74
C SER A 269 -16.08 -14.48 -5.35
N VAL A 270 -17.31 -14.63 -4.87
CA VAL A 270 -17.71 -14.27 -3.52
C VAL A 270 -18.15 -15.54 -2.79
N THR A 271 -17.53 -15.81 -1.64
CA THR A 271 -17.89 -16.92 -0.77
C THR A 271 -18.25 -16.37 0.61
N CYS A 272 -19.43 -16.71 1.11
CA CYS A 272 -19.86 -16.36 2.47
C CYS A 272 -20.34 -17.62 3.22
N PHE A 273 -19.89 -17.83 4.46
CA PHE A 273 -20.32 -18.99 5.23
C PHE A 273 -21.58 -18.74 6.07
N SER A 274 -21.82 -17.53 6.57
CA SER A 274 -22.97 -17.25 7.44
C SER A 274 -24.04 -16.34 6.81
N ILE A 275 -23.81 -15.03 6.77
CA ILE A 275 -24.80 -14.04 6.30
C ILE A 275 -24.17 -13.19 5.21
N MET A 276 -24.85 -13.10 4.06
CA MET A 276 -24.51 -12.19 2.98
C MET A 276 -25.69 -11.29 2.68
N GLU A 277 -25.49 -9.98 2.79
CA GLU A 277 -26.37 -8.97 2.24
C GLU A 277 -25.66 -8.27 1.08
N CYS A 278 -26.32 -8.20 -0.08
CA CYS A 278 -25.72 -7.62 -1.27
C CYS A 278 -26.66 -6.70 -2.05
N HIS A 279 -26.15 -5.51 -2.40
CA HIS A 279 -26.89 -4.49 -3.15
C HIS A 279 -26.21 -4.17 -4.49
N LEU A 280 -26.86 -4.62 -5.56
CA LEU A 280 -26.80 -4.23 -6.99
C LEU A 280 -25.45 -4.11 -7.73
N LEU A 281 -25.49 -4.40 -9.04
CA LEU A 281 -24.37 -4.33 -9.97
C LEU A 281 -24.80 -3.58 -11.24
N GLN A 282 -24.06 -2.56 -11.68
CA GLN A 282 -24.39 -1.73 -12.85
C GLN A 282 -23.23 -1.70 -13.86
N TYR A 283 -23.54 -1.94 -15.13
CA TYR A 283 -22.58 -1.83 -16.23
C TYR A 283 -23.03 -0.77 -17.24
N HIS A 284 -22.11 0.11 -17.62
CA HIS A 284 -22.30 1.05 -18.71
C HIS A 284 -21.08 1.04 -19.65
N GLY A 285 -21.28 0.63 -20.90
CA GLY A 285 -20.23 0.65 -21.92
C GLY A 285 -19.07 -0.32 -21.64
N VAL A 286 -19.38 -1.52 -21.13
CA VAL A 286 -18.40 -2.59 -20.89
C VAL A 286 -18.51 -3.65 -21.97
N SER A 287 -17.40 -4.04 -22.59
CA SER A 287 -17.37 -5.07 -23.65
C SER A 287 -16.27 -6.11 -23.42
N PRO A 288 -16.41 -6.98 -22.42
CA PRO A 288 -15.43 -8.02 -22.17
C PRO A 288 -15.56 -9.19 -23.15
N ALA A 289 -14.45 -9.86 -23.47
CA ALA A 289 -14.51 -11.08 -24.28
C ALA A 289 -14.98 -12.29 -23.46
N SER A 290 -14.71 -12.32 -22.15
CA SER A 290 -15.25 -13.33 -21.23
C SER A 290 -15.55 -12.76 -19.84
N VAL A 291 -16.58 -13.32 -19.21
CA VAL A 291 -17.05 -12.91 -17.89
C VAL A 291 -17.44 -14.15 -17.09
N SER A 292 -16.94 -14.28 -15.86
CA SER A 292 -17.36 -15.29 -14.89
C SER A 292 -17.73 -14.65 -13.55
N TRP A 293 -18.85 -15.09 -12.99
CA TRP A 293 -19.32 -14.71 -11.66
C TRP A 293 -19.70 -15.96 -10.89
N SER A 294 -19.20 -16.11 -9.68
CA SER A 294 -19.60 -17.16 -8.74
C SER A 294 -19.88 -16.55 -7.38
N VAL A 295 -21.09 -16.74 -6.88
CA VAL A 295 -21.48 -16.37 -5.51
C VAL A 295 -21.94 -17.63 -4.81
N THR A 296 -21.30 -17.98 -3.70
CA THR A 296 -21.70 -19.10 -2.85
C THR A 296 -21.95 -18.61 -1.43
N CYS A 297 -23.18 -18.75 -0.93
CA CYS A 297 -23.49 -18.53 0.48
C CYS A 297 -24.01 -19.83 1.09
N PHE A 298 -23.48 -20.23 2.25
CA PHE A 298 -23.83 -21.50 2.88
C PHE A 298 -25.08 -21.44 3.78
N SER A 299 -25.49 -20.26 4.28
CA SER A 299 -26.72 -20.14 5.09
C SER A 299 -27.71 -19.07 4.63
N ILE A 300 -27.41 -17.78 4.78
CA ILE A 300 -28.39 -16.71 4.51
C ILE A 300 -27.83 -15.77 3.43
N MET A 301 -28.60 -15.59 2.35
CA MET A 301 -28.28 -14.65 1.29
C MET A 301 -29.50 -13.78 1.00
N GLU A 302 -29.37 -12.47 1.21
CA GLU A 302 -30.34 -11.47 0.80
C GLU A 302 -29.69 -10.54 -0.22
N CYS A 303 -30.15 -10.60 -1.47
CA CYS A 303 -29.57 -9.83 -2.56
C CYS A 303 -30.66 -9.09 -3.33
N HIS A 304 -30.49 -7.78 -3.49
CA HIS A 304 -31.46 -6.91 -4.16
C HIS A 304 -30.95 -6.38 -5.51
N LEU A 305 -31.61 -6.89 -6.56
CA LEU A 305 -31.66 -6.56 -8.00
C LEU A 305 -30.36 -6.52 -8.82
N PHE A 306 -30.46 -7.13 -10.00
CA PHE A 306 -29.55 -7.13 -11.15
C PHE A 306 -30.27 -6.42 -12.31
N GLN A 307 -29.69 -5.36 -12.88
CA GLN A 307 -29.93 -4.87 -14.25
C GLN A 307 -28.68 -4.18 -14.80
#